data_AF-A0A2T7AUX6-F1
#
_entry.id   AF-A0A2T7AUX6-F1
#
_cell.length_a   1.000
_cell.length_b   1.000
_cell.length_c   1.000
_cell.angle_alpha   90.00
_cell.angle_beta   90.00
_cell.angle_gamma   90.00
#
_symmetry.space_group_name_H-M   'P 1'
#
loop_
_entity.id
_entity.type
_entity.pdbx_description
1 polymer ?
#
loop_
_entity_poly.entity_id
_entity_poly.type
_entity_poly.pdbx_seq_one_letter_code
_entity_poly.pdbx_strand_id
1 'polypeptide(L)'
;MKKKILLFGLFASFPAFALRMEAFIQKHYEDDASAVEVKRDLTPSVSIGRNAIEMEADTLQKIQKLTTAPVMQGNQYQWLCVKTNGGMSYGFISDNEMGNGTITAIALLENGEGCKTFDDPLSVTVKGVPLPEATSTERASAFGQVADFYYKETPVKGGLVQSNDIRYYSDEGGVILNQITVN
;
A
#
# COMPACT_ATOMS: atom_id res chain seq x y z
N MET A 1 7.43 -54.01 31.42
CA MET A 1 8.03 -52.70 31.77
C MET A 1 7.72 -51.70 30.66
N LYS A 2 7.14 -50.55 31.05
CA LYS A 2 7.26 -49.20 30.45
C LYS A 2 6.67 -48.90 29.06
N LYS A 3 5.51 -48.22 29.15
CA LYS A 3 5.05 -46.96 28.51
C LYS A 3 4.99 -46.83 26.97
N LYS A 4 3.74 -46.68 26.51
CA LYS A 4 3.28 -45.83 25.39
C LYS A 4 4.01 -44.48 25.37
N ILE A 5 4.22 -43.90 24.19
CA ILE A 5 3.89 -42.50 23.86
C ILE A 5 3.72 -42.41 22.33
N LEU A 6 2.50 -42.07 21.91
CA LEU A 6 2.20 -41.45 20.62
C LEU A 6 2.91 -40.10 20.58
N LEU A 7 3.74 -39.83 19.57
CA LEU A 7 4.14 -38.45 19.26
C LEU A 7 3.30 -37.94 18.09
N PHE A 8 2.26 -37.19 18.45
CA PHE A 8 1.67 -36.14 17.64
C PHE A 8 2.65 -34.97 17.61
N GLY A 9 2.96 -34.40 16.45
CA GLY A 9 3.73 -33.15 16.33
C GLY A 9 4.42 -33.05 14.98
N LEU A 10 4.40 -31.94 14.25
CA LEU A 10 3.83 -30.61 14.40
C LEU A 10 3.26 -30.27 13.02
N PHE A 11 2.01 -29.82 12.90
CA PHE A 11 1.69 -28.94 11.79
C PHE A 11 2.41 -27.63 12.09
N ALA A 12 3.60 -27.44 11.52
CA ALA A 12 4.17 -26.11 11.43
C ALA A 12 3.16 -25.29 10.62
N SER A 13 2.38 -24.45 11.29
CA SER A 13 1.62 -23.40 10.63
C SER A 13 2.65 -22.50 9.98
N PHE A 14 2.95 -22.73 8.71
CA PHE A 14 3.63 -21.72 7.91
C PHE A 14 2.85 -20.43 8.11
N PRO A 15 3.51 -19.30 8.43
CA PRO A 15 2.80 -18.03 8.38
C PRO A 15 2.19 -17.96 6.98
N ALA A 16 0.89 -17.71 6.90
CA ALA A 16 0.24 -17.43 5.63
C ALA A 16 0.93 -16.16 5.09
N PHE A 17 1.92 -16.34 4.23
CA PHE A 17 2.62 -15.22 3.62
C PHE A 17 1.62 -14.45 2.76
N ALA A 18 1.68 -13.13 2.80
CA ALA A 18 0.80 -12.26 2.04
C ALA A 18 1.18 -12.22 0.54
N LEU A 19 1.40 -13.38 -0.08
CA LEU A 19 1.97 -13.54 -1.43
C LEU A 19 1.18 -12.80 -2.50
N ARG A 20 -0.14 -12.71 -2.36
CA ARG A 20 -0.99 -11.96 -3.29
C ARG A 20 -0.68 -10.46 -3.24
N MET A 21 -0.55 -9.89 -2.04
CA MET A 21 -0.18 -8.48 -1.88
C MET A 21 1.26 -8.26 -2.36
N GLU A 22 2.18 -9.18 -2.08
CA GLU A 22 3.56 -9.08 -2.54
C GLU A 22 3.65 -9.04 -4.07
N ALA A 23 2.97 -9.98 -4.75
CA ALA A 23 2.92 -10.02 -6.21
C ALA A 23 2.28 -8.75 -6.81
N PHE A 24 1.25 -8.23 -6.14
CA PHE A 24 0.61 -6.98 -6.53
C PHE A 24 1.55 -5.78 -6.43
N ILE A 25 2.31 -5.66 -5.32
CA ILE A 25 3.31 -4.62 -5.14
C ILE A 25 4.44 -4.78 -6.16
N GLN A 26 4.92 -6.00 -6.39
CA GLN A 26 6.01 -6.26 -7.34
C GLN A 26 5.65 -5.81 -8.77
N LYS A 27 4.39 -5.99 -9.18
CA LYS A 27 3.88 -5.51 -10.48
C LYS A 27 4.10 -4.00 -10.66
N HIS A 28 4.05 -3.21 -9.60
CA HIS A 28 4.32 -1.77 -9.65
C HIS A 28 5.75 -1.43 -10.05
N TYR A 29 6.71 -2.20 -9.54
CA TYR A 29 8.13 -1.99 -9.81
C TYR A 29 8.56 -2.50 -11.19
N GLU A 30 7.77 -3.39 -11.80
CA GLU A 30 8.04 -3.97 -13.11
C GLU A 30 7.32 -3.24 -14.26
N ASP A 31 6.25 -2.51 -13.95
CA ASP A 31 5.37 -1.90 -14.95
C ASP A 31 5.85 -0.52 -15.39
N ASP A 32 6.16 -0.40 -16.68
CA ASP A 32 6.67 0.79 -17.36
C ASP A 32 5.57 1.67 -17.98
N ALA A 33 4.33 1.51 -17.51
CA ALA A 33 3.18 2.31 -17.93
C ALA A 33 3.49 3.82 -17.94
N SER A 34 3.06 4.48 -19.01
CA SER A 34 3.19 5.93 -19.13
C SER A 34 2.21 6.65 -18.20
N ALA A 35 2.74 7.53 -17.36
CA ALA A 35 1.95 8.35 -16.44
C ALA A 35 1.38 9.58 -17.14
N VAL A 36 0.20 10.04 -16.73
CA VAL A 36 -0.34 11.32 -17.18
C VAL A 36 -0.40 12.33 -16.04
N GLU A 37 0.13 13.53 -16.28
CA GLU A 37 0.04 14.62 -15.32
C GLU A 37 -1.40 15.13 -15.22
N VAL A 38 -1.86 15.37 -14.00
CA VAL A 38 -3.17 15.96 -13.73
C VAL A 38 -3.04 17.25 -12.93
N LYS A 39 -4.10 18.06 -12.92
CA LYS A 39 -4.18 19.26 -12.07
C LYS A 39 -4.70 18.98 -10.67
N ARG A 40 -5.27 17.79 -10.46
CA ARG A 40 -5.84 17.36 -9.20
C ARG A 40 -4.72 17.18 -8.17
N ASP A 41 -4.98 17.56 -6.93
CA ASP A 41 -4.12 17.20 -5.81
C ASP A 41 -4.28 15.70 -5.52
N LEU A 42 -3.16 14.97 -5.57
CA LEU A 42 -3.12 13.53 -5.38
C LEU A 42 -2.61 13.12 -4.00
N THR A 43 -2.40 14.08 -3.10
CA THR A 43 -1.87 13.84 -1.74
C THR A 43 -2.75 12.86 -0.96
N PRO A 44 -2.23 11.70 -0.51
CA PRO A 44 -2.98 10.75 0.29
C PRO A 44 -3.23 11.24 1.72
N SER A 45 -4.44 10.99 2.23
CA SER A 45 -4.79 11.10 3.64
C SER A 45 -4.97 9.71 4.22
N VAL A 46 -4.18 9.40 5.25
CA VAL A 46 -4.08 8.06 5.84
C VAL A 46 -4.40 8.12 7.34
N SER A 47 -5.26 7.21 7.81
CA SER A 47 -5.56 7.06 9.22
C SER A 47 -5.61 5.60 9.66
N ILE A 48 -5.09 5.35 10.87
CA ILE A 48 -5.12 4.06 11.55
C ILE A 48 -5.64 4.28 12.98
N GLY A 49 -6.86 3.82 13.24
CA GLY A 49 -7.60 4.14 14.45
C GLY A 49 -7.79 5.65 14.58
N ARG A 50 -7.16 6.24 15.60
CA ARG A 50 -7.17 7.71 15.83
C ARG A 50 -5.89 8.41 15.36
N ASN A 51 -4.96 7.68 14.77
CA ASN A 51 -3.66 8.21 14.37
C ASN A 51 -3.73 8.64 12.91
N ALA A 52 -3.38 9.89 12.64
CA ALA A 52 -2.99 10.32 11.30
C ALA A 52 -1.60 9.73 10.98
N ILE A 53 -1.47 9.23 9.76
CA ILE A 53 -0.20 8.73 9.23
C ILE A 53 0.25 9.69 8.13
N GLU A 54 1.49 10.16 8.22
CA GLU A 54 2.09 11.07 7.26
C GLU A 54 3.10 10.32 6.38
N MET A 55 2.85 10.29 5.08
CA MET A 55 3.80 9.72 4.11
C MET A 55 5.10 10.52 4.11
N GLU A 56 6.23 9.86 3.85
CA GLU A 56 7.60 10.38 3.91
C GLU A 56 8.08 10.87 5.30
N ALA A 57 7.26 10.72 6.34
CA ALA A 57 7.63 11.08 7.71
C ALA A 57 7.45 9.92 8.68
N ASP A 58 6.31 9.23 8.62
CA ASP A 58 6.04 8.07 9.44
C ASP A 58 6.66 6.79 8.87
N THR A 59 7.07 5.89 9.78
CA THR A 59 7.83 4.70 9.43
C THR A 59 6.98 3.43 9.40
N LEU A 60 7.44 2.41 8.67
CA LEU A 60 6.87 1.06 8.76
C LEU A 60 6.89 0.52 10.19
N GLN A 61 7.88 0.87 11.01
CA GLN A 61 7.91 0.46 12.41
C GLN A 61 6.79 1.13 13.23
N LYS A 62 6.39 2.37 12.92
CA LYS A 62 5.20 2.99 13.53
C LYS A 62 3.95 2.19 13.17
N ILE A 63 3.77 1.86 11.89
CA ILE A 63 2.61 1.09 11.44
C ILE A 63 2.59 -0.31 12.06
N GLN A 64 3.74 -0.99 12.11
CA GLN A 64 3.88 -2.28 12.79
C GLN A 64 3.47 -2.20 14.27
N LYS A 65 3.83 -1.14 15.00
CA LYS A 65 3.39 -0.96 16.40
C LYS A 65 1.88 -0.79 16.53
N LEU A 66 1.25 -0.13 15.55
CA LEU A 66 -0.20 0.10 15.55
C LEU A 66 -0.98 -1.15 15.16
N THR A 67 -0.46 -1.95 14.23
CA THR A 67 -1.22 -3.05 13.60
C THR A 67 -0.77 -4.44 14.04
N THR A 68 0.42 -4.55 14.63
CA THR A 68 1.11 -5.82 14.93
C THR A 68 1.43 -6.68 13.70
N ALA A 69 1.26 -6.13 12.49
CA ALA A 69 1.61 -6.83 11.26
C ALA A 69 3.14 -6.95 11.14
N PRO A 70 3.67 -8.11 10.73
CA PRO A 70 5.10 -8.26 10.51
C PRO A 70 5.55 -7.42 9.32
N VAL A 71 6.75 -6.83 9.44
CA VAL A 71 7.45 -6.21 8.30
C VAL A 71 8.11 -7.32 7.48
N MET A 72 7.80 -7.34 6.19
CA MET A 72 8.35 -8.20 5.16
C MET A 72 9.43 -7.45 4.39
N GLN A 73 10.42 -8.20 3.90
CA GLN A 73 11.56 -7.69 3.16
C GLN A 73 11.43 -8.13 1.71
N GLY A 74 11.31 -7.17 0.79
CA GLY A 74 11.50 -7.37 -0.64
C GLY A 74 12.88 -6.88 -1.07
N ASN A 75 13.23 -7.10 -2.34
CA ASN A 75 14.51 -6.66 -2.89
C ASN A 75 14.58 -5.13 -3.03
N GLN A 76 13.51 -4.51 -3.53
CA GLN A 76 13.43 -3.07 -3.82
C GLN A 76 12.69 -2.28 -2.73
N TYR A 77 12.02 -2.96 -1.81
CA TYR A 77 11.18 -2.32 -0.82
C TYR A 77 11.04 -3.17 0.45
N GLN A 78 10.71 -2.51 1.55
CA GLN A 78 10.15 -3.14 2.75
C GLN A 78 8.67 -2.87 2.79
N TRP A 79 7.88 -3.77 3.36
CA TRP A 79 6.44 -3.59 3.40
C TRP A 79 5.80 -4.36 4.55
N LEU A 80 4.56 -4.02 4.87
CA LEU A 80 3.70 -4.85 5.73
C LEU A 80 2.29 -4.83 5.18
N CYS A 81 1.50 -5.85 5.51
CA CYS A 81 0.12 -5.93 5.06
C CYS A 81 -0.88 -6.17 6.19
N VAL A 82 -1.97 -5.41 6.14
CA VAL A 82 -3.14 -5.59 6.99
C VAL A 82 -4.40 -5.75 6.16
N LYS A 83 -5.35 -6.54 6.67
CA LYS A 83 -6.67 -6.73 6.08
C LYS A 83 -7.74 -6.32 7.07
N THR A 84 -8.62 -5.42 6.64
CA THR A 84 -9.76 -4.97 7.43
C THR A 84 -10.93 -5.95 7.31
N ASN A 85 -11.86 -5.89 8.26
CA ASN A 85 -13.08 -6.71 8.24
C ASN A 85 -13.98 -6.47 7.01
N GLY A 86 -13.84 -5.30 6.35
CA GLY A 86 -14.53 -5.01 5.08
C GLY A 86 -13.93 -5.72 3.86
N GLY A 87 -12.90 -6.56 4.03
CA GLY A 87 -12.26 -7.30 2.94
C GLY A 87 -11.11 -6.56 2.24
N MET A 88 -11.01 -5.24 2.45
CA MET A 88 -9.93 -4.42 1.90
C MET A 88 -8.60 -4.70 2.59
N SER A 89 -7.54 -4.84 1.79
CA SER A 89 -6.18 -5.05 2.28
C SER A 89 -5.27 -3.89 1.90
N TYR A 90 -4.37 -3.54 2.82
CA TYR A 90 -3.50 -2.38 2.74
C TYR A 90 -2.06 -2.82 2.89
N GLY A 91 -1.26 -2.61 1.86
CA GLY A 91 0.19 -2.78 1.87
C GLY A 91 0.84 -1.42 2.13
N PHE A 92 1.48 -1.24 3.28
CA PHE A 92 2.30 -0.05 3.54
C PHE A 92 3.72 -0.36 3.11
N ILE A 93 4.32 0.51 2.31
CA ILE A 93 5.56 0.24 1.60
C ILE A 93 6.56 1.37 1.89
N SER A 94 7.78 0.98 2.24
CA SER A 94 8.96 1.84 2.21
C SER A 94 9.80 1.38 1.04
N ASP A 95 9.94 2.23 0.04
CA ASP A 95 10.93 2.04 -1.00
C ASP A 95 12.34 2.01 -0.38
N ASN A 96 13.21 1.09 -0.83
CA ASN A 96 14.55 0.96 -0.25
C ASN A 96 15.49 2.08 -0.68
N GLU A 97 15.30 2.65 -1.87
CA GLU A 97 16.13 3.75 -2.38
C GLU A 97 15.66 5.08 -1.82
N MET A 98 14.34 5.28 -1.77
CA MET A 98 13.74 6.58 -1.47
C MET A 98 13.18 6.70 -0.05
N GLY A 99 12.70 5.60 0.53
CA GLY A 99 11.92 5.64 1.77
C GLY A 99 12.75 5.61 3.04
N ASN A 100 13.91 4.95 3.06
CA ASN A 100 14.75 4.80 4.26
C ASN A 100 13.94 4.36 5.52
N GLY A 101 12.95 3.48 5.33
CA GLY A 101 12.03 3.00 6.36
C GLY A 101 10.76 3.84 6.55
N THR A 102 10.67 5.03 5.95
CA THR A 102 9.44 5.84 5.89
C THR A 102 8.49 5.34 4.81
N ILE A 103 7.20 5.60 4.98
CA ILE A 103 6.16 5.16 4.05
C ILE A 103 6.21 6.04 2.81
N THR A 104 6.54 5.46 1.66
CA THR A 104 6.57 6.15 0.36
C THR A 104 5.45 5.69 -0.56
N ALA A 105 4.87 4.52 -0.29
CA ALA A 105 3.76 3.99 -1.07
C ALA A 105 2.75 3.22 -0.24
N ILE A 106 1.52 3.17 -0.74
CA ILE A 106 0.42 2.40 -0.16
C ILE A 106 -0.32 1.66 -1.27
N ALA A 107 -0.34 0.34 -1.16
CA ALA A 107 -1.14 -0.53 -2.02
C ALA A 107 -2.50 -0.81 -1.35
N LEU A 108 -3.58 -0.66 -2.11
CA LEU A 108 -4.91 -1.08 -1.74
C LEU A 108 -5.33 -2.19 -2.68
N LEU A 109 -5.73 -3.33 -2.13
CA LEU A 109 -6.10 -4.50 -2.90
C LEU A 109 -7.34 -5.15 -2.32
N GLU A 110 -8.31 -5.45 -3.19
CA GLU A 110 -9.41 -6.31 -2.86
C GLU A 110 -8.89 -7.71 -2.50
N ASN A 111 -9.09 -8.10 -1.23
CA ASN A 111 -8.74 -9.40 -0.70
C ASN A 111 -7.24 -9.79 -0.84
N GLY A 112 -6.36 -9.13 -0.08
CA GLY A 112 -4.99 -9.58 0.16
C GLY A 112 -4.94 -10.80 1.09
N GLU A 113 -5.02 -12.00 0.52
CA GLU A 113 -4.85 -13.25 1.26
C GLU A 113 -3.50 -13.27 1.99
N GLY A 114 -3.48 -13.77 3.23
CA GLY A 114 -2.29 -13.82 4.09
C GLY A 114 -1.98 -12.51 4.83
N CYS A 115 -2.66 -11.39 4.51
CA CYS A 115 -2.50 -10.16 5.27
C CYS A 115 -3.04 -10.30 6.70
N LYS A 116 -2.39 -9.61 7.65
CA LYS A 116 -2.77 -9.66 9.07
C LYS A 116 -4.15 -9.02 9.27
N THR A 117 -5.10 -9.75 9.83
CA THR A 117 -6.41 -9.17 10.20
C THR A 117 -6.22 -8.03 11.19
N PHE A 118 -6.91 -6.92 10.93
CA PHE A 118 -6.87 -5.70 11.70
C PHE A 118 -8.28 -5.16 11.91
N ASP A 119 -8.68 -5.01 13.17
CA ASP A 119 -10.07 -4.71 13.56
C ASP A 119 -10.34 -3.21 13.72
N ASP A 120 -9.30 -2.41 13.95
CA ASP A 120 -9.45 -0.97 14.09
C ASP A 120 -9.73 -0.30 12.74
N PRO A 121 -10.42 0.86 12.73
CA PRO A 121 -10.66 1.61 11.52
C PRO A 121 -9.35 1.95 10.80
N LEU A 122 -9.31 1.69 9.49
CA LEU A 122 -8.20 2.07 8.64
C LEU A 122 -8.77 2.70 7.37
N SER A 123 -8.26 3.88 7.03
CA SER A 123 -8.70 4.62 5.85
C SER A 123 -7.52 5.20 5.10
N VAL A 124 -7.55 5.04 3.78
CA VAL A 124 -6.65 5.70 2.84
C VAL A 124 -7.53 6.36 1.80
N THR A 125 -7.39 7.67 1.64
CA THR A 125 -8.22 8.46 0.72
C THR A 125 -7.39 9.47 -0.03
N VAL A 126 -7.81 9.82 -1.23
CA VAL A 126 -7.34 11.01 -1.94
C VAL A 126 -8.58 11.85 -2.25
N LYS A 127 -8.51 13.15 -1.98
CA LYS A 127 -9.70 14.01 -1.99
C LYS A 127 -10.36 14.06 -3.37
N GLY A 128 -11.60 13.58 -3.45
CA GLY A 128 -12.38 13.58 -4.69
C GLY A 128 -11.91 12.54 -5.72
N VAL A 129 -11.13 11.56 -5.27
CA VAL A 129 -10.65 10.45 -6.09
C VAL A 129 -11.30 9.14 -5.63
N PRO A 130 -11.93 8.38 -6.54
CA PRO A 130 -12.46 7.05 -6.24
C PRO A 130 -11.32 6.04 -6.01
N LEU A 131 -11.39 5.27 -4.92
CA LEU A 131 -10.43 4.23 -4.56
C LEU A 131 -11.15 3.03 -3.90
N PRO A 132 -10.58 1.81 -3.98
CA PRO A 132 -9.46 1.44 -4.84
C PRO A 132 -9.91 1.14 -6.27
N GLU A 133 -11.18 0.79 -6.45
CA GLU A 133 -11.78 0.56 -7.75
C GLU A 133 -12.46 1.84 -8.23
N ALA A 134 -12.16 2.20 -9.47
CA ALA A 134 -12.78 3.32 -10.14
C ALA A 134 -13.07 2.90 -11.57
N THR A 135 -14.30 3.03 -12.03
CA THR A 135 -14.63 2.84 -13.44
C THR A 135 -13.96 3.93 -14.29
N SER A 136 -13.80 3.67 -15.60
CA SER A 136 -13.26 4.69 -16.52
C SER A 136 -14.03 6.01 -16.47
N THR A 137 -15.35 5.97 -16.24
CA THR A 137 -16.21 7.16 -16.09
C THR A 137 -15.88 7.94 -14.83
N GLU A 138 -15.70 7.25 -13.69
CA GLU A 138 -15.33 7.91 -12.44
C GLU A 138 -13.92 8.50 -12.51
N ARG A 139 -12.98 7.80 -13.15
CA ARG A 139 -11.63 8.33 -13.43
C ARG A 139 -11.67 9.55 -14.33
N ALA A 140 -12.44 9.52 -15.42
CA ALA A 140 -12.63 10.69 -16.28
C ALA A 140 -13.21 11.88 -15.51
N SER A 141 -14.16 11.64 -14.60
CA SER A 141 -14.75 12.69 -13.76
C SER A 141 -13.74 13.28 -12.75
N ALA A 142 -12.94 12.42 -12.11
CA ALA A 142 -11.96 12.82 -11.12
C ALA A 142 -10.77 13.56 -11.75
N PHE A 143 -10.25 13.06 -12.87
CA PHE A 143 -8.98 13.50 -13.46
C PHE A 143 -9.13 14.33 -14.75
N GLY A 144 -10.32 14.36 -15.35
CA GLY A 144 -10.58 15.03 -16.65
C GLY A 144 -10.20 14.18 -17.87
N GLN A 145 -9.68 12.98 -17.66
CA GLN A 145 -9.27 12.04 -18.71
C GLN A 145 -9.19 10.61 -18.20
N VAL A 146 -9.25 9.64 -19.11
CA VAL A 146 -9.09 8.22 -18.80
C VAL A 146 -7.64 7.81 -19.00
N ALA A 147 -7.03 7.31 -17.95
CA ALA A 147 -5.76 6.63 -17.91
C ALA A 147 -5.80 5.65 -16.71
N ASP A 148 -4.77 4.82 -16.59
CA ASP A 148 -4.60 3.95 -15.42
C ASP A 148 -3.50 4.45 -14.50
N PHE A 149 -2.67 5.40 -14.96
CA PHE A 149 -1.58 5.97 -14.18
C PHE A 149 -1.58 7.50 -14.26
N TYR A 150 -1.73 8.14 -13.10
CA TYR A 150 -1.82 9.59 -12.96
C TYR A 150 -0.78 10.09 -11.98
N TYR A 151 -0.20 11.26 -12.25
CA TYR A 151 0.72 11.89 -11.32
C TYR A 151 0.48 13.39 -11.19
N LYS A 152 0.95 13.96 -10.08
CA LYS A 152 1.01 15.38 -9.83
C LYS A 152 2.32 15.72 -9.14
N GLU A 153 3.12 16.53 -9.80
CA GLU A 153 4.28 17.17 -9.19
C GLU A 153 3.88 18.51 -8.56
N THR A 154 4.36 18.72 -7.33
CA THR A 154 4.15 19.94 -6.56
C THR A 154 5.50 20.45 -6.04
N PRO A 155 5.91 21.67 -6.40
CA PRO A 155 7.10 22.26 -5.81
C PRO A 155 6.96 22.40 -4.29
N VAL A 156 8.00 22.03 -3.56
CA VAL A 156 8.09 22.17 -2.10
C VAL A 156 9.31 23.02 -1.72
N LYS A 157 9.53 23.25 -0.42
CA LYS A 157 10.62 24.12 0.04
C LYS A 157 11.99 23.56 -0.34
N GLY A 158 12.94 24.47 -0.60
CA GLY A 158 14.33 24.10 -0.88
C GLY A 158 14.62 23.75 -2.34
N GLY A 159 13.68 24.00 -3.25
CA GLY A 159 13.85 23.65 -4.68
C GLY A 159 13.50 22.21 -5.01
N LEU A 160 13.00 21.45 -4.03
CA LEU A 160 12.56 20.08 -4.18
C LEU A 160 11.18 20.02 -4.86
N VAL A 161 10.87 18.87 -5.45
CA VAL A 161 9.56 18.55 -6.02
C VAL A 161 9.02 17.29 -5.36
N GLN A 162 7.78 17.36 -4.86
CA GLN A 162 7.06 16.19 -4.40
C GLN A 162 6.20 15.66 -5.55
N SER A 163 6.45 14.42 -5.95
CA SER A 163 5.60 13.67 -6.86
C SER A 163 4.62 12.83 -6.06
N ASN A 164 3.34 13.01 -6.36
CA ASN A 164 2.27 12.13 -5.89
C ASN A 164 1.68 11.41 -7.09
N ASP A 165 1.47 10.10 -7.01
CA ASP A 165 0.90 9.35 -8.10
C ASP A 165 -0.09 8.27 -7.66
N ILE A 166 -0.98 7.93 -8.58
CA ILE A 166 -2.06 6.96 -8.41
C ILE A 166 -2.06 6.06 -9.63
N ARG A 167 -1.86 4.77 -9.40
CA ARG A 167 -1.91 3.75 -10.46
C ARG A 167 -2.97 2.70 -10.16
N TYR A 168 -3.96 2.61 -11.04
CA TYR A 168 -5.04 1.64 -10.99
C TYR A 168 -4.64 0.35 -11.72
N TYR A 169 -4.96 -0.78 -11.11
CA TYR A 169 -4.83 -2.11 -11.67
C TYR A 169 -6.22 -2.74 -11.69
N SER A 170 -7.04 -2.30 -12.64
CA SER A 170 -8.46 -2.67 -12.70
C SER A 170 -8.67 -4.19 -12.74
N ASP A 171 -7.78 -4.94 -13.41
CA ASP A 171 -7.86 -6.41 -13.50
C ASP A 171 -7.56 -7.12 -12.17
N GLU A 172 -6.88 -6.44 -11.23
CA GLU A 172 -6.51 -6.99 -9.92
C GLU A 172 -7.48 -6.55 -8.82
N GLY A 173 -8.36 -5.58 -9.10
CA GLY A 173 -9.16 -4.90 -8.08
C GLY A 173 -8.28 -4.10 -7.11
N GLY A 174 -7.27 -3.41 -7.63
CA GLY A 174 -6.27 -2.73 -6.80
C GLY A 174 -5.82 -1.38 -7.33
N VAL A 175 -5.23 -0.59 -6.44
CA VAL A 175 -4.59 0.68 -6.74
C VAL A 175 -3.35 0.85 -5.86
N ILE A 176 -2.33 1.51 -6.39
CA ILE A 176 -1.14 1.91 -5.63
C ILE A 176 -1.03 3.43 -5.67
N LEU A 177 -0.78 4.00 -4.49
CA LEU A 177 -0.55 5.41 -4.27
C LEU A 177 0.91 5.60 -3.87
N ASN A 178 1.62 6.54 -4.48
CA ASN A 178 2.96 6.92 -4.06
C ASN A 178 3.02 8.40 -3.71
N GLN A 179 3.94 8.73 -2.80
CA GLN A 179 4.35 10.09 -2.49
C GLN A 179 5.86 10.09 -2.24
N ILE A 180 6.62 10.78 -3.10
CA ILE A 180 8.07 10.83 -3.05
C ILE A 180 8.56 12.23 -3.39
N THR A 181 9.47 12.76 -2.58
CA THR A 181 10.14 14.05 -2.77
C THR A 181 11.53 13.83 -3.34
N VAL A 182 11.82 14.48 -4.46
CA VAL A 182 13.09 14.39 -5.19
C VAL A 182 13.70 15.78 -5.45
N ASN A 183 15.00 15.79 -5.76
CA ASN A 183 15.75 16.96 -6.24
C ASN A 183 15.54 17.19 -7.74
#